data_AF-A0A949RDF4-F1
#
_entry.id   AF-A0A949RDF4-F1
#
_cell.length_a   1.000
_cell.length_b   1.000
_cell.length_c   1.000
_cell.angle_alpha   90.00
_cell.angle_beta   90.00
_cell.angle_gamma   90.00
#
_symmetry.space_group_name_H-M   'P 1'
#
loop_
_entity.id
_entity.type
_entity.pdbx_description
1 polymer ?
#
loop_
_entity_poly.entity_id
_entity_poly.type
_entity_poly.pdbx_seq_one_letter_code
_entity_poly.pdbx_strand_id
1 'polypeptide(L)'
;MSIRVFFLALLLSPLVALGQKSASPADGNPVGSPDLNATTRTVLLANRPAQFTEGEWLRMMEKSVNRSLYPLRVTREMLDTLDTKALDLRFRYEMTP
;
A
#
# COMPACT_ATOMS: atom_id res chain seq x y z
N MET A 1 62.73 -22.40 -15.88
CA MET A 1 62.01 -23.16 -14.84
C MET A 1 61.56 -22.20 -13.75
N SER A 2 60.32 -22.37 -13.30
CA SER A 2 59.55 -21.52 -12.39
C SER A 2 60.26 -21.07 -11.12
N ILE A 3 59.93 -19.86 -10.66
CA ILE A 3 59.81 -19.53 -9.24
C ILE A 3 58.73 -18.46 -9.09
N ARG A 4 57.52 -18.93 -8.75
CA ARG A 4 56.44 -18.09 -8.23
C ARG A 4 56.66 -18.04 -6.71
N VAL A 5 57.02 -16.88 -6.19
CA VAL A 5 57.09 -16.66 -4.74
C VAL A 5 56.15 -15.51 -4.39
N PHE A 6 55.14 -15.91 -3.62
CA PHE A 6 54.19 -15.13 -2.87
C PHE A 6 54.85 -14.26 -1.80
N PHE A 7 54.34 -13.04 -1.59
CA PHE A 7 54.26 -12.29 -0.31
C PHE A 7 53.33 -11.09 -0.63
N LEU A 8 52.07 -10.92 -0.18
CA LEU A 8 51.36 -11.15 1.07
C LEU A 8 51.83 -10.28 2.25
N ALA A 9 51.37 -9.02 2.28
CA ALA A 9 51.06 -8.21 3.47
C ALA A 9 50.38 -6.90 3.01
N LEU A 10 49.05 -6.76 3.06
CA LEU A 10 48.23 -6.33 4.21
C LEU A 10 48.55 -4.90 4.65
N LEU A 11 47.60 -3.96 4.47
CA LEU A 11 47.13 -3.00 5.49
C LEU A 11 46.16 -1.94 4.89
N LEU A 12 44.97 -1.90 5.48
CA LEU A 12 43.98 -0.81 5.57
C LEU A 12 43.24 -0.33 4.31
N SER A 13 42.02 -0.85 4.14
CA SER A 13 40.86 0.00 3.87
C SER A 13 39.64 -0.61 4.59
N PRO A 14 39.16 0.01 5.69
CA PRO A 14 37.91 -0.37 6.30
C PRO A 14 36.78 0.43 5.64
N LEU A 15 35.74 -0.23 5.16
CA LEU A 15 34.36 0.09 5.58
C LEU A 15 33.38 -0.89 4.95
N VAL A 16 32.68 -1.57 5.83
CA VAL A 16 31.47 -2.33 5.59
C VAL A 16 30.44 -1.40 4.96
N ALA A 17 29.85 -1.80 3.84
CA ALA A 17 28.48 -1.43 3.52
C ALA A 17 27.85 -2.57 2.73
N LEU A 18 26.97 -3.28 3.41
CA LEU A 18 26.05 -4.26 2.85
C LEU A 18 25.41 -3.72 1.58
N GLY A 19 25.53 -4.51 0.52
CA GLY A 19 24.69 -4.39 -0.66
C GLY A 19 24.27 -5.76 -1.11
N GLN A 20 23.55 -6.50 -0.27
CA GLN A 20 22.71 -7.61 -0.72
C GLN A 20 21.72 -7.05 -1.73
N LYS A 21 22.12 -7.03 -3.00
CA LYS A 21 21.21 -6.88 -4.12
C LYS A 21 20.46 -8.20 -4.22
N SER A 22 19.47 -8.38 -3.33
CA SER A 22 18.47 -9.42 -3.48
C SER A 22 17.84 -9.23 -4.86
N ALA A 23 18.01 -10.27 -5.68
CA ALA A 23 17.18 -10.48 -6.85
C ALA A 23 15.71 -10.37 -6.42
N SER A 24 15.01 -9.34 -6.88
CA SER A 24 13.54 -9.38 -6.91
C SER A 24 13.16 -10.21 -8.12
N PRO A 25 12.45 -11.33 -7.96
CA PRO A 25 11.68 -11.89 -9.05
C PRO A 25 10.64 -10.84 -9.45
N ALA A 26 10.45 -10.68 -10.76
CA ALA A 26 9.27 -10.06 -11.30
C ALA A 26 8.06 -10.96 -10.97
N ASP A 27 7.53 -10.85 -9.76
CA ASP A 27 6.20 -11.37 -9.44
C ASP A 27 5.20 -10.25 -9.69
N GLY A 28 4.54 -10.34 -10.84
CA GLY A 28 3.34 -9.58 -11.16
C GLY A 28 2.17 -9.99 -10.26
N ASN A 29 2.30 -9.75 -8.96
CA ASN A 29 1.15 -9.64 -8.07
C ASN A 29 0.57 -8.24 -8.29
N PRO A 30 -0.74 -8.08 -8.58
CA PRO A 30 -1.34 -6.77 -8.41
C PRO A 30 -1.13 -6.42 -6.94
N VAL A 31 -0.38 -5.34 -6.70
CA VAL A 31 -0.18 -4.72 -5.39
C VAL A 31 -1.48 -4.88 -4.61
N GLY A 32 -1.41 -5.70 -3.55
CA GLY A 32 -2.56 -6.29 -2.91
C GLY A 32 -3.63 -5.25 -2.66
N SER A 33 -4.85 -5.53 -3.13
CA SER A 33 -5.99 -4.72 -2.73
C SER A 33 -5.97 -4.65 -1.21
N PRO A 34 -6.10 -3.46 -0.60
CA PRO A 34 -6.07 -3.34 0.85
C PRO A 34 -7.06 -4.34 1.44
N ASP A 35 -6.71 -4.95 2.56
CA ASP A 35 -7.59 -5.81 3.34
C ASP A 35 -8.74 -4.96 3.89
N LEU A 36 -9.69 -4.69 2.99
CA LEU A 36 -10.91 -3.94 3.20
C LEU A 36 -12.02 -4.96 3.15
N ASN A 37 -12.85 -4.95 4.18
CA ASN A 37 -14.10 -5.69 4.12
C ASN A 37 -14.96 -5.16 2.96
N ALA A 38 -15.82 -6.05 2.45
CA ALA A 38 -16.65 -5.77 1.28
C ALA A 38 -17.52 -4.52 1.46
N THR A 39 -18.08 -4.30 2.65
CA THR A 39 -18.93 -3.14 2.97
C THR A 39 -18.18 -1.82 2.79
N THR A 40 -16.98 -1.72 3.36
CA THR A 40 -16.14 -0.52 3.27
C THR A 40 -15.69 -0.28 1.84
N ARG A 41 -15.37 -1.36 1.10
CA ARG A 41 -15.05 -1.26 -0.33
C ARG A 41 -16.21 -0.67 -1.12
N THR A 42 -17.45 -1.10 -0.88
CA THR A 42 -18.63 -0.54 -1.53
C THR A 42 -18.76 0.96 -1.29
N VAL A 43 -18.60 1.40 -0.04
CA VAL A 43 -18.67 2.83 0.30
C VAL A 43 -17.55 3.62 -0.39
N LEU A 44 -16.34 3.06 -0.43
CA LEU A 44 -15.22 3.67 -1.14
C LEU A 44 -15.49 3.84 -2.62
N LEU A 45 -16.03 2.82 -3.29
CA LEU A 45 -16.33 2.89 -4.71
C LEU A 45 -17.47 3.88 -5.00
N ALA A 46 -18.47 3.98 -4.13
CA ALA A 46 -19.54 4.97 -4.23
C ALA A 46 -19.01 6.42 -4.09
N ASN A 47 -17.93 6.61 -3.34
CA ASN A 47 -17.29 7.90 -3.10
C ASN A 47 -16.12 8.20 -4.05
N ARG A 48 -15.85 7.33 -5.03
CA ARG A 48 -14.72 7.50 -5.95
C ARG A 48 -14.90 8.78 -6.80
N PRO A 49 -13.96 9.74 -6.75
CA PRO A 49 -13.97 10.87 -7.66
C PRO A 49 -13.82 10.42 -9.12
N ALA A 50 -14.53 11.08 -10.03
CA ALA A 50 -14.57 10.68 -11.44
C ALA A 50 -13.19 10.63 -12.11
N GLN A 51 -12.23 11.45 -11.66
CA GLN A 51 -10.88 11.50 -12.24
C GLN A 51 -9.97 10.30 -11.89
N PHE A 52 -10.32 9.47 -10.91
CA PHE A 52 -9.49 8.33 -10.51
C PHE A 52 -10.10 7.03 -11.00
N THR A 53 -9.29 6.09 -11.49
CA THR A 53 -9.78 4.71 -11.68
C THR A 53 -10.09 4.04 -10.34
N GLU A 54 -10.85 2.93 -10.37
CA GLU A 54 -11.10 2.14 -9.15
C GLU A 54 -9.79 1.73 -8.46
N GLY A 55 -8.83 1.19 -9.22
CA GLY A 55 -7.55 0.73 -8.66
C GLY A 55 -6.73 1.86 -8.05
N GLU A 56 -6.65 3.02 -8.72
CA GLU A 56 -5.93 4.18 -8.19
C GLU A 56 -6.58 4.72 -6.92
N TRP A 57 -7.92 4.79 -6.89
CA TRP A 57 -8.65 5.23 -5.73
C TRP A 57 -8.42 4.31 -4.53
N LEU A 58 -8.58 3.00 -4.70
CA LEU A 58 -8.36 2.03 -3.62
C LEU A 58 -6.91 2.07 -3.13
N ARG A 59 -5.94 2.16 -4.04
CA ARG A 59 -4.52 2.30 -3.70
C ARG A 59 -4.22 3.61 -2.97
N MET A 60 -4.89 4.70 -3.32
CA MET A 60 -4.74 5.97 -2.61
C MET A 60 -5.26 5.83 -1.17
N MET A 61 -6.36 5.10 -0.97
CA MET A 61 -7.01 4.88 0.32
C MET A 61 -6.27 3.91 1.24
N GLU A 62 -5.25 3.21 0.76
CA GLU A 62 -4.30 2.48 1.60
C GLU A 62 -3.56 3.40 2.58
N LYS A 63 -3.25 4.63 2.16
CA LYS A 63 -2.52 5.60 2.99
C LYS A 63 -3.46 6.22 4.03
N SER A 64 -3.12 6.08 5.30
CA SER A 64 -3.91 6.61 6.43
C SER A 64 -4.22 8.10 6.31
N VAL A 65 -3.26 8.90 5.83
CA VAL A 65 -3.45 10.33 5.59
C VAL A 65 -4.61 10.62 4.64
N ASN A 66 -4.76 9.82 3.58
CA ASN A 66 -5.81 10.04 2.58
C ASN A 66 -7.20 9.69 3.12
N ARG A 67 -7.30 8.73 4.05
CA ARG A 67 -8.58 8.38 4.71
C ARG A 67 -9.15 9.54 5.53
N SER A 68 -8.28 10.42 6.02
CA SER A 68 -8.66 11.65 6.72
C SER A 68 -8.95 12.81 5.77
N LEU A 69 -8.25 12.89 4.64
CA LEU A 69 -8.42 13.96 3.64
C LEU A 69 -9.67 13.77 2.78
N TYR A 70 -10.13 12.54 2.62
CA TYR A 70 -11.29 12.19 1.82
C TYR A 70 -12.35 11.51 2.68
N PRO A 71 -13.16 12.28 3.43
CA PRO A 71 -14.29 11.72 4.17
C PRO A 71 -15.27 11.04 3.20
N LEU A 72 -15.74 9.87 3.59
CA LEU A 72 -16.69 9.07 2.83
C LEU A 72 -18.11 9.49 3.18
N ARG A 73 -18.84 9.96 2.17
CA ARG A 73 -20.24 10.32 2.31
C ARG A 73 -21.10 9.07 2.31
N VAL A 74 -22.02 9.01 3.26
CA VAL A 74 -22.99 7.94 3.39
C VAL A 74 -24.37 8.57 3.33
N THR A 75 -25.16 8.19 2.32
CA THR A 75 -26.56 8.62 2.18
C THR A 75 -27.48 7.67 2.94
N ARG A 76 -28.75 8.06 3.09
CA ARG A 76 -29.75 7.22 3.76
C ARG A 76 -30.01 5.92 3.00
N GLU A 77 -30.06 5.99 1.67
CA GLU A 77 -30.27 4.83 0.79
C GLU A 77 -29.11 3.83 0.89
N MET A 78 -27.88 4.33 1.09
CA MET A 78 -26.75 3.46 1.37
C MET A 78 -26.94 2.74 2.70
N LEU A 79 -27.36 3.43 3.77
CA LEU A 79 -27.59 2.79 5.07
C LEU A 79 -28.68 1.72 5.05
N ASP A 80 -29.68 1.84 4.17
CA ASP A 80 -30.74 0.83 4.03
C ASP A 80 -30.21 -0.50 3.48
N THR A 81 -29.03 -0.50 2.84
CA THR A 81 -28.43 -1.68 2.21
C THR A 81 -27.09 -2.12 2.82
N LEU A 82 -26.41 -1.23 3.54
CA LEU A 82 -25.11 -1.50 4.15
C LEU A 82 -25.24 -2.16 5.52
N ASP A 83 -24.43 -3.19 5.78
CA ASP A 83 -24.16 -3.63 7.15
C ASP A 83 -23.22 -2.63 7.83
N THR A 84 -23.80 -1.64 8.51
CA THR A 84 -23.05 -0.58 9.19
C THR A 84 -22.06 -1.09 10.24
N LYS A 85 -22.28 -2.27 10.82
CA LYS A 85 -21.36 -2.86 11.80
C LYS A 85 -20.07 -3.36 11.15
N ALA A 86 -20.10 -3.61 9.85
CA ALA A 86 -18.95 -4.02 9.06
C ALA A 86 -18.13 -2.81 8.55
N LEU A 87 -18.57 -1.56 8.74
CA LEU A 87 -17.80 -0.40 8.31
C LEU A 87 -16.47 -0.30 9.07
N ASP A 88 -15.38 -0.14 8.32
CA ASP A 88 -14.05 -0.01 8.89
C ASP A 88 -13.86 1.37 9.52
N LEU A 89 -13.62 1.39 10.83
CA LEU A 89 -13.47 2.59 11.65
C LEU A 89 -12.20 3.39 11.35
N ARG A 90 -11.28 2.87 10.53
CA ARG A 90 -10.10 3.61 10.06
C ARG A 90 -10.45 4.72 9.07
N PHE A 91 -11.68 4.74 8.56
CA PHE A 91 -12.18 5.75 7.63
C PHE A 91 -13.07 6.76 8.35
N ARG A 92 -13.08 7.98 7.83
CA ARG A 92 -14.02 9.02 8.26
C ARG A 92 -15.28 8.90 7.42
N TYR A 93 -16.43 8.78 8.09
CA TYR A 93 -17.74 8.77 7.44
C TYR A 93 -18.51 10.04 7.81
N GLU A 94 -19.19 10.61 6.81
CA GLU A 94 -20.03 11.79 6.98
C GLU A 94 -21.43 11.46 6.46
N MET A 95 -22.44 11.72 7.28
CA MET A 95 -23.82 11.56 6.89
C MET A 95 -24.19 12.70 5.96
N THR A 96 -24.65 12.39 4.75
CA THR A 96 -25.21 13.38 3.84
C THR A 96 -26.73 13.20 3.73
N PRO A 97 -27.49 14.30 3.53
CA PRO A 97 -28.93 14.24 3.34
C PRO A 97 -29.35 13.30 2.21
#